data_AF-A0A6B1E448-F1
#
_entry.id   AF-A0A6B1E448-F1
#
_cell.length_a   1.000
_cell.length_b   1.000
_cell.length_c   1.000
_cell.angle_alpha   90.00
_cell.angle_beta   90.00
_cell.angle_gamma   90.00
#
_symmetry.space_group_name_H-M   'P 1'
#
loop_
_entity.id
_entity.type
_entity.pdbx_description
1 polymer ?
#
loop_
_entity_poly.entity_id
_entity_poly.type
_entity_poly.pdbx_seq_one_letter_code
_entity_poly.pdbx_strand_id
1 'polypeptide(L)'
;MPGEDVLQCLALEVKGGANVGIADVGYLGSVLRYENVQMAGLIILHELGKQQEKNFKLKMALVGEVEIEGRTYPRMQMLTVREILEGARFAMPSPAGRSEAPYDADLFSHKRAD
;
A
#
# COMPACT_ATOMS: atom_id res chain seq x y z
N MET A 1 12.66 15.33 18.96
CA MET A 1 12.43 16.78 18.69
C MET A 1 11.06 16.94 18.02
N PRO A 2 10.34 18.07 18.12
CA PRO A 2 9.12 18.23 17.33
C PRO A 2 9.50 18.36 15.85
N GLY A 3 9.07 17.40 15.02
CA GLY A 3 9.35 17.35 13.58
C GLY A 3 9.90 16.02 13.05
N GLU A 4 9.89 14.94 13.82
CA GLU A 4 10.38 13.63 13.38
C GLU A 4 9.54 13.07 12.21
N ASP A 5 10.25 12.59 11.18
CA ASP A 5 9.77 11.98 9.94
C ASP A 5 8.94 10.71 10.21
N VAL A 6 7.76 10.88 10.79
CA VAL A 6 6.76 9.84 11.03
C VAL A 6 5.74 9.92 9.91
N LEU A 7 5.31 8.76 9.39
CA LEU A 7 4.23 8.70 8.41
C LEU A 7 2.94 9.33 8.98
N GLN A 8 2.53 10.45 8.41
CA GLN A 8 1.33 11.20 8.75
C GLN A 8 0.12 10.72 7.95
N CYS A 9 0.32 10.40 6.66
CA CYS A 9 -0.78 10.09 5.76
C CYS A 9 -0.39 9.06 4.68
N LEU A 10 -1.25 8.04 4.55
CA LEU A 10 -1.24 7.03 3.50
C LEU A 10 -2.58 7.08 2.77
N ALA A 11 -2.55 7.21 1.44
CA ALA A 11 -3.74 7.00 0.62
C ALA A 11 -3.86 5.51 0.26
N LEU A 12 -5.04 4.93 0.46
CA LEU A 12 -5.34 3.57 0.04
C LEU A 12 -6.48 3.59 -0.97
N GLU A 13 -6.26 2.99 -2.13
CA GLU A 13 -7.27 2.82 -3.15
C GLU A 13 -7.50 1.34 -3.41
N VAL A 14 -8.77 0.93 -3.43
CA VAL A 14 -9.18 -0.44 -3.74
C VAL A 14 -9.93 -0.43 -5.06
N LYS A 15 -9.45 -1.20 -6.04
CA LYS A 15 -10.09 -1.32 -7.35
C LYS A 15 -10.56 -2.74 -7.60
N GLY A 16 -11.86 -2.85 -7.86
CA GLY A 16 -12.51 -4.06 -8.35
C GLY A 16 -12.80 -4.00 -9.85
N GLY A 17 -12.88 -5.17 -10.49
CA GLY A 17 -13.28 -5.32 -11.90
C GLY A 17 -12.11 -5.54 -12.87
N ALA A 18 -12.43 -6.00 -14.07
CA ALA A 18 -11.43 -6.32 -15.10
C ALA A 18 -10.78 -5.08 -15.75
N ASN A 19 -11.32 -3.88 -15.51
CA ASN A 19 -10.94 -2.64 -16.18
C ASN A 19 -9.90 -1.81 -15.42
N VAL A 20 -9.22 -2.37 -14.41
CA VAL A 20 -8.14 -1.64 -13.72
C VAL A 20 -7.02 -1.35 -14.71
N GLY A 21 -6.74 -0.07 -14.93
CA GLY A 21 -5.85 0.42 -15.97
C GLY A 21 -4.71 1.27 -15.43
N ILE A 22 -3.79 1.61 -16.34
CA ILE A 22 -2.67 2.50 -16.00
C ILE A 22 -3.14 3.91 -15.58
N ALA A 23 -4.36 4.29 -15.98
CA ALA A 23 -5.00 5.53 -15.56
C ALA A 23 -5.24 5.57 -14.04
N ASP A 24 -5.59 4.43 -13.42
CA ASP A 24 -5.77 4.34 -11.97
C ASP A 24 -4.45 4.60 -11.23
N VAL A 25 -3.35 4.02 -11.75
CA VAL A 25 -2.00 4.31 -11.23
C VAL A 25 -1.65 5.80 -11.40
N GLY A 26 -2.01 6.40 -12.54
CA GLY A 26 -1.80 7.83 -12.79
C GLY A 26 -2.62 8.74 -11.86
N TYR A 27 -3.84 8.34 -11.56
CA TYR A 27 -4.73 9.03 -10.62
C TYR A 27 -4.16 8.98 -9.20
N LEU A 28 -3.79 7.79 -8.72
CA LEU A 28 -3.18 7.62 -7.39
C LEU A 28 -1.87 8.40 -7.25
N GLY A 29 -1.06 8.45 -8.32
CA GLY A 29 0.13 9.30 -8.36
C GLY A 29 -0.18 10.81 -8.32
N SER A 30 -1.37 11.22 -8.74
CA SER A 30 -1.83 12.63 -8.64
C SER A 30 -2.28 12.95 -7.21
N VAL A 31 -2.98 12.04 -6.55
CA VAL A 31 -3.33 12.16 -5.12
C VAL A 31 -2.06 12.39 -4.27
N LEU A 32 -1.01 11.60 -4.51
CA LEU A 32 0.29 11.78 -3.84
C LEU A 32 0.90 13.17 -4.00
N ARG A 33 0.73 13.80 -5.18
CA ARG A 33 1.32 15.10 -5.47
C ARG A 33 0.51 16.26 -4.91
N TYR A 34 -0.81 16.12 -4.85
CA TYR A 34 -1.70 17.24 -4.58
C TYR A 34 -2.37 17.20 -3.20
N GLU A 35 -2.40 16.05 -2.52
CA GLU A 35 -3.18 15.88 -1.28
C GLU A 35 -2.33 15.69 -0.02
N ASN A 36 -1.07 16.17 -0.01
CA ASN A 36 -0.14 16.03 1.13
C ASN A 36 0.02 14.59 1.64
N VAL A 37 -0.04 13.62 0.72
CA VAL A 37 0.10 12.20 1.03
C VAL A 37 1.57 11.78 0.84
N GLN A 38 2.13 11.07 1.82
CA GLN A 38 3.53 10.62 1.76
C GLN A 38 3.67 9.30 0.98
N MET A 39 2.71 8.39 1.16
CA MET A 39 2.70 7.06 0.55
C MET A 39 1.31 6.72 0.01
N ALA A 40 1.24 5.88 -1.02
CA ALA A 40 -0.02 5.37 -1.53
C ALA A 40 0.05 3.87 -1.85
N GLY A 41 -1.04 3.17 -1.51
CA GLY A 41 -1.22 1.75 -1.80
C GLY A 41 -2.41 1.52 -2.71
N LEU A 42 -2.22 0.70 -3.75
CA LEU A 42 -3.29 0.23 -4.62
C LEU A 42 -3.57 -1.25 -4.33
N ILE A 43 -4.79 -1.59 -3.93
CA ILE A 43 -5.24 -2.97 -3.79
C ILE A 43 -6.10 -3.32 -5.02
N ILE A 44 -5.72 -4.41 -5.69
CA ILE A 44 -6.38 -4.86 -6.92
C ILE A 44 -7.07 -6.19 -6.63
N LEU A 45 -8.39 -6.21 -6.79
CA LEU A 45 -9.19 -7.40 -6.48
C LEU A 45 -9.12 -8.49 -7.56
N HIS A 46 -8.61 -8.15 -8.75
CA HIS A 46 -8.50 -9.05 -9.90
C HIS A 46 -7.04 -9.47 -10.15
N GLU A 47 -6.81 -10.65 -10.71
CA GLU A 47 -5.48 -11.06 -11.17
C GLU A 47 -5.01 -10.21 -12.36
N LEU A 48 -3.85 -9.60 -12.25
CA LEU A 48 -3.27 -8.87 -13.37
C LEU A 48 -2.56 -9.83 -14.33
N GLY A 49 -2.66 -9.55 -15.63
CA GLY A 49 -1.75 -10.17 -16.59
C GLY A 49 -0.31 -9.73 -16.33
N LYS A 50 0.67 -10.62 -16.55
CA LYS A 50 2.11 -10.35 -16.29
C LYS A 50 2.60 -9.01 -16.87
N GLN A 51 2.17 -8.67 -18.09
CA GLN A 51 2.58 -7.42 -18.73
C GLN A 51 1.95 -6.19 -18.08
N GLN A 52 0.68 -6.29 -17.69
CA GLN A 52 -0.05 -5.21 -17.01
C GLN A 52 0.56 -4.95 -15.63
N GLU A 53 0.83 -6.02 -14.88
CA GLU A 53 1.51 -5.98 -13.58
C GLU A 53 2.88 -5.30 -13.70
N LYS A 54 3.69 -5.70 -14.69
CA LYS A 54 5.00 -5.08 -14.95
C LYS A 54 4.87 -3.59 -15.26
N ASN A 55 3.92 -3.20 -16.11
CA ASN A 55 3.70 -1.80 -16.47
C ASN A 55 3.27 -0.96 -15.25
N PHE A 56 2.44 -1.53 -14.37
CA PHE A 56 2.02 -0.86 -13.15
C PHE A 56 3.20 -0.66 -12.21
N LYS A 57 3.97 -1.71 -11.94
CA LYS A 57 5.18 -1.65 -11.10
C LYS A 57 6.18 -0.61 -11.61
N LEU A 58 6.44 -0.59 -12.92
CA LEU A 58 7.30 0.42 -13.55
C LEU A 58 6.76 1.84 -13.35
N LYS A 59 5.46 2.07 -13.55
CA LYS A 59 4.86 3.39 -13.42
C LYS A 59 4.88 3.88 -11.97
N MET A 60 4.65 2.99 -11.00
CA MET A 60 4.73 3.30 -9.57
C MET A 60 6.16 3.63 -9.14
N ALA A 61 7.16 2.89 -9.65
CA ALA A 61 8.57 3.14 -9.34
C ALA A 61 9.03 4.55 -9.77
N LEU A 62 8.45 5.11 -10.84
CA LEU A 62 8.75 6.48 -11.30
C LEU A 62 8.32 7.56 -10.30
N VAL A 63 7.46 7.25 -9.33
CA VAL A 63 7.05 8.19 -8.27
C VAL A 63 8.11 8.28 -7.16
N GLY A 64 9.09 7.37 -7.18
CA GLY A 64 10.23 7.39 -6.30
C GLY A 64 9.92 6.89 -4.89
N GLU A 65 10.78 7.28 -3.97
CA GLU A 65 10.80 6.79 -2.60
C GLU A 65 10.65 7.94 -1.60
N VAL A 66 10.30 7.60 -0.37
CA VAL A 66 10.21 8.52 0.76
C VAL A 66 11.03 7.96 1.91
N GLU A 67 11.82 8.81 2.54
CA GLU A 67 12.54 8.47 3.77
C GLU A 67 11.64 8.80 4.97
N ILE A 68 11.43 7.81 5.84
CA ILE A 68 10.62 7.91 7.05
C ILE A 68 11.38 7.16 8.15
N GLU A 69 11.66 7.82 9.27
CA GLU A 69 12.45 7.26 10.38
C GLU A 69 13.80 6.64 9.94
N GLY A 70 14.50 7.29 9.00
CA GLY A 70 15.80 6.82 8.47
C GLY A 70 15.72 5.54 7.62
N ARG A 71 14.52 5.17 7.17
CA ARG A 71 14.28 4.04 6.26
C ARG A 71 13.56 4.53 5.01
N THR A 72 13.94 3.94 3.88
CA THR A 72 13.38 4.30 2.58
C THR A 72 12.24 3.36 2.21
N TYR A 73 11.12 3.94 1.79
CA TYR A 73 9.92 3.21 1.36
C TYR A 73 9.47 3.67 -0.03
N PRO A 74 8.94 2.77 -0.88
CA PRO A 74 8.33 3.20 -2.14
C PRO A 74 7.13 4.09 -1.86
N ARG A 75 7.06 5.25 -2.53
CA ARG A 75 5.91 6.16 -2.39
C ARG A 75 4.63 5.58 -2.95
N MET A 76 4.73 4.68 -3.93
CA MET A 76 3.61 3.94 -4.47
C MET A 76 3.88 2.45 -4.44
N GLN A 77 2.90 1.70 -3.97
CA GLN A 77 2.94 0.24 -3.89
C GLN A 77 1.61 -0.34 -4.37
N MET A 78 1.64 -1.59 -4.82
CA MET A 78 0.40 -2.33 -5.13
C MET A 78 0.44 -3.73 -4.57
N LEU A 79 -0.74 -4.25 -4.26
CA LEU A 79 -0.97 -5.64 -3.95
C LEU A 79 -2.21 -6.14 -4.67
N THR A 80 -2.12 -7.35 -5.20
CA THR A 80 -3.29 -8.12 -5.61
C THR A 80 -3.89 -8.83 -4.39
N VAL A 81 -5.17 -9.19 -4.47
CA VAL A 81 -5.80 -10.01 -3.41
C VAL A 81 -5.05 -11.32 -3.20
N ARG A 82 -4.54 -11.95 -4.27
CA ARG A 82 -3.75 -13.17 -4.15
C ARG A 82 -2.51 -12.95 -3.27
N GLU A 83 -1.73 -11.90 -3.55
CA GLU A 83 -0.54 -11.56 -2.75
C GLU A 83 -0.91 -11.29 -1.29
N ILE A 84 -2.02 -10.60 -1.02
CA ILE A 84 -2.50 -10.34 0.35
C ILE A 84 -2.81 -11.65 1.09
N LEU A 85 -3.54 -12.56 0.43
CA LEU A 85 -3.89 -13.88 0.98
C LEU A 85 -2.66 -14.78 1.18
N GLU A 86 -1.61 -14.60 0.36
CA GLU A 86 -0.30 -15.26 0.51
C GLU A 86 0.58 -14.61 1.59
N GLY A 87 0.08 -13.57 2.27
CA GLY A 87 0.77 -12.92 3.39
C GLY A 87 1.58 -11.68 3.03
N ALA A 88 1.56 -11.24 1.76
CA ALA A 88 2.22 -9.99 1.37
C ALA A 88 1.56 -8.77 2.04
N ARG A 89 2.37 -7.77 2.37
CA ARG A 89 1.94 -6.52 3.03
C ARG A 89 2.65 -5.34 2.36
N PHE A 90 2.03 -4.17 2.45
CA PHE A 90 2.71 -2.94 2.07
C PHE A 90 3.91 -2.71 3.00
N ALA A 91 5.05 -2.33 2.43
CA ALA A 91 6.18 -1.86 3.20
C ALA A 91 5.79 -0.52 3.83
N MET A 92 5.58 -0.51 5.14
CA MET A 92 5.19 0.68 5.89
C MET A 92 6.09 0.85 7.12
N PRO A 93 6.32 2.09 7.55
CA PRO A 93 6.92 2.37 8.85
C PRO A 93 6.11 1.70 9.96
N SER A 94 6.78 1.01 10.87
CA SER A 94 6.12 0.48 12.07
C SER A 94 5.70 1.66 12.94
N PRO A 95 4.45 1.73 13.43
CA PRO A 95 4.09 2.70 14.44
C PRO A 95 5.02 2.56 15.64
N ALA A 96 5.68 3.64 16.04
CA ALA A 96 6.53 3.65 17.23
C ALA A 96 5.76 3.04 18.43
N GLY A 97 6.29 1.95 18.98
CA GLY A 97 5.73 1.29 20.18
C GLY A 97 4.79 0.09 19.94
N ARG A 98 4.58 -0.39 18.70
CA ARG A 98 3.89 -1.68 18.46
C ARG A 98 4.89 -2.76 18.05
N SER A 99 5.19 -3.68 18.98
CA SER A 99 6.00 -4.89 18.72
C SER A 99 5.25 -5.97 17.94
N GLU A 100 3.92 -5.85 17.81
CA GLU A 100 3.07 -6.83 17.15
C GLU A 100 2.16 -6.14 16.12
N ALA A 101 2.03 -6.74 14.94
CA ALA A 101 1.06 -6.30 13.96
C ALA A 101 -0.35 -6.48 14.57
N PRO A 102 -1.20 -5.46 14.60
CA PRO A 102 -2.53 -5.54 15.23
C PRO A 102 -3.48 -6.54 14.54
N TYR A 103 -3.08 -7.12 13.42
CA TYR A 103 -3.92 -7.94 12.57
C TYR A 103 -3.81 -9.45 12.81
N ASP A 104 -2.82 -9.91 13.58
CA ASP A 104 -2.70 -11.35 13.91
C ASP A 104 -3.66 -11.78 15.02
N ALA A 105 -4.14 -10.85 15.84
CA ALA A 105 -4.99 -11.16 17.00
C ALA A 105 -6.51 -11.09 16.72
N ASP A 106 -6.98 -10.21 15.81
CA ASP A 106 -8.38 -9.76 15.87
C ASP A 106 -9.24 -10.00 14.61
N LEU A 107 -8.68 -10.32 13.44
CA LEU A 107 -9.50 -10.44 12.22
C LEU A 107 -10.26 -11.78 12.09
N PHE A 108 -9.84 -12.82 12.82
CA PHE A 108 -10.48 -14.15 12.80
C PHE A 108 -10.76 -14.70 14.20
N SER A 109 -10.62 -13.90 15.27
CA SER A 109 -10.86 -14.36 16.65
C SER A 109 -12.33 -14.36 17.07
N HIS A 110 -13.25 -14.53 16.10
CA HIS A 110 -14.52 -15.15 16.40
C HIS A 110 -14.26 -16.61 16.78
N LYS A 111 -13.93 -16.82 18.05
CA LYS A 111 -14.22 -18.06 18.76
C LYS A 111 -15.59 -18.52 18.29
N ARG A 112 -15.63 -19.66 17.59
CA ARG A 112 -16.87 -20.41 17.44
C ARG A 112 -17.36 -20.65 18.86
N ALA A 113 -18.47 -20.01 19.21
CA ALA A 113 -19.18 -20.36 20.42
C ALA A 113 -19.83 -21.71 20.11
N ASP A 114 -19.25 -22.76 20.66
CA ASP A 114 -19.88 -24.07 20.80
C ASP A 114 -21.00 -24.00 21.86
#